data_AF-A0A914QB76-F1
#
_entry.id   AF-A0A914QB76-F1
#
_cell.length_a   1.000
_cell.length_b   1.000
_cell.length_c   1.000
_cell.angle_alpha   90.00
_cell.angle_beta   90.00
_cell.angle_gamma   90.00
#
_symmetry.space_group_name_H-M   'P 1'
#
loop_
_entity.id
_entity.type
_entity.pdbx_description
1 polymer ?
#
loop_
_entity_poly.entity_id
_entity_poly.type
_entity_poly.pdbx_seq_one_letter_code
_entity_poly.pdbx_strand_id
1 'polypeptide(L)'
;MSLYSTCIDSSLHWRHIDMAQSLLTLLFRRDLTVPDDIVVLFCRLLISETVRTRKSALTVITSWQKIVKIKAVKQLYPLRQIVPNTSPGAKWPIKYGIRKDNCQLIEDMQTIPQTPEEYNSTSYFTKWHIGWNTWPAEFKALAPPKNQKAANRSPDEFDPLEKKIYAIFFEPNFMDKLIKFYSLEEKKGNDSFVEMNYQLFYRCFRNFGFTFFPLVQPHLDKLIASKKEGEQRLASEIVSGLILASKLWTYDKVHTIVQWLRPRLTKCFETMTDESGLSIL
;
A
#
# COMPACT_ATOMS: atom_id res chain seq x y z
N MET A 1 5.87 26.50 -26.28
CA MET A 1 5.78 26.37 -24.81
C MET A 1 5.19 25.00 -24.50
N SER A 2 5.89 24.13 -23.78
CA SER A 2 5.36 22.81 -23.41
C SER A 2 4.41 22.94 -22.22
N LEU A 3 3.47 21.99 -22.05
CA LEU A 3 2.56 21.99 -20.90
C LEU A 3 3.32 22.01 -19.56
N TYR A 4 4.45 21.29 -19.49
CA TYR A 4 5.32 21.31 -18.32
C TYR A 4 5.87 22.72 -18.03
N SER A 5 6.39 23.41 -19.06
CA SER A 5 6.91 24.77 -18.88
C SER A 5 5.83 25.75 -18.38
N THR A 6 4.58 25.59 -18.83
CA THR A 6 3.45 26.38 -18.36
C THR A 6 3.10 26.09 -16.90
N CYS A 7 3.29 24.87 -16.41
CA CYS A 7 3.01 24.51 -15.02
C CYS A 7 4.01 25.09 -14.01
N ILE A 8 5.26 25.32 -14.43
CA ILE A 8 6.33 25.83 -13.56
C ILE A 8 6.54 27.34 -13.66
N ASP A 9 5.85 28.00 -14.60
CA ASP A 9 5.97 29.44 -14.82
C ASP A 9 5.14 30.23 -13.80
N SER A 10 5.82 30.83 -12.83
CA SER A 10 5.21 31.65 -11.78
C SER A 10 4.70 33.02 -12.26
N SER A 11 5.04 33.44 -13.48
CA SER A 11 4.55 34.70 -14.06
C SER A 11 3.13 34.57 -14.61
N LEU A 12 2.67 33.35 -14.86
CA LEU A 12 1.36 33.09 -15.42
C LEU A 12 0.25 33.15 -14.37
N HIS A 13 -0.91 33.67 -14.78
CA HIS A 13 -2.12 33.61 -13.97
C HIS A 13 -2.49 32.15 -13.65
N TRP A 14 -2.88 31.88 -12.40
CA TRP A 14 -3.12 30.53 -11.85
C TRP A 14 -4.06 29.65 -12.70
N ARG A 15 -5.02 30.24 -13.43
CA ARG A 15 -5.92 29.50 -14.34
C ARG A 15 -5.17 28.79 -15.47
N HIS A 16 -4.12 29.39 -16.02
CA HIS A 16 -3.31 28.76 -17.07
C HIS A 16 -2.52 27.58 -16.49
N ILE A 17 -2.00 27.74 -15.28
CA ILE A 17 -1.31 26.69 -14.54
C ILE A 17 -2.27 25.52 -14.25
N ASP A 18 -3.48 25.79 -13.74
CA ASP A 18 -4.50 24.77 -13.44
C ASP A 18 -4.96 24.02 -14.71
N MET A 19 -5.14 24.74 -15.82
CA MET A 19 -5.46 24.13 -17.11
C MET A 19 -4.33 23.23 -17.60
N ALA A 20 -3.07 23.69 -17.55
CA ALA A 20 -1.92 22.91 -17.96
C ALA A 20 -1.74 21.65 -17.10
N GLN A 21 -1.90 21.76 -15.78
CA GLN A 21 -1.86 20.63 -14.85
C GLN A 21 -2.97 19.62 -15.18
N SER A 22 -4.20 20.09 -15.43
CA SER A 22 -5.33 19.23 -15.80
C SER A 22 -5.06 18.48 -17.10
N LEU A 23 -4.56 19.16 -18.14
CA LEU A 23 -4.18 18.52 -19.40
C LEU A 23 -3.06 17.47 -19.20
N LEU A 24 -2.06 17.75 -18.37
CA LEU A 24 -1.01 16.78 -18.04
C LEU A 24 -1.56 15.52 -17.38
N THR A 25 -2.58 15.64 -16.51
CA THR A 25 -3.19 14.44 -15.91
C THR A 25 -3.87 13.54 -16.93
N LEU A 26 -4.45 14.10 -18.00
CA LEU A 26 -5.09 13.34 -19.08
C LEU A 26 -4.08 12.59 -19.95
N LEU A 27 -2.85 13.08 -20.03
CA LEU A 27 -1.77 12.44 -20.78
C LEU A 27 -1.12 11.27 -20.01
N PHE A 28 -1.49 11.07 -18.76
CA PHE A 28 -0.92 10.01 -17.92
C PHE A 28 -1.47 8.63 -18.34
N ARG A 29 -0.66 7.88 -19.07
CA ARG A 29 -1.03 6.53 -19.57
C ARG A 29 -0.12 5.45 -19.01
N ARG A 30 -0.64 4.23 -18.90
CA ARG A 30 0.08 3.08 -18.32
C ARG A 30 1.09 2.43 -19.27
N ASP A 31 0.92 2.65 -20.57
CA ASP A 31 1.72 2.06 -21.64
C ASP A 31 2.95 2.91 -22.01
N LEU A 32 3.02 4.14 -21.49
CA LEU A 32 4.12 5.07 -21.76
C LEU A 32 4.95 5.32 -20.50
N THR A 33 6.26 5.49 -20.69
CA THR A 33 7.14 6.01 -19.64
C THR A 33 6.84 7.48 -19.41
N VAL A 34 6.44 7.82 -18.19
CA VAL A 34 6.17 9.20 -17.80
C VAL A 34 7.48 9.93 -17.59
N PRO A 35 7.69 11.13 -18.15
CA PRO A 35 8.92 11.88 -17.91
C PRO A 35 9.10 12.20 -16.42
N ASP A 36 10.33 12.03 -15.92
CA ASP A 36 10.72 12.22 -14.52
C ASP A 36 10.24 13.55 -13.94
N ASP A 37 10.40 14.64 -14.70
CA ASP A 37 10.06 15.99 -14.27
C ASP A 37 8.57 16.17 -14.00
N ILE A 38 7.72 15.43 -14.72
CA ILE A 38 6.26 15.42 -14.50
C ILE A 38 5.95 14.74 -13.17
N VAL A 39 6.59 13.60 -12.90
CA VAL A 39 6.39 12.86 -11.64
C VAL A 39 6.87 13.71 -10.46
N VAL A 40 8.03 14.36 -10.58
CA VAL A 40 8.56 15.27 -9.56
C VAL A 40 7.61 16.45 -9.31
N LEU A 41 7.10 17.08 -10.38
CA LEU A 41 6.11 18.16 -10.29
C LEU A 41 4.88 17.71 -9.51
N PHE A 42 4.24 16.62 -9.93
CA PHE A 42 3.02 16.15 -9.26
C PHE A 42 3.28 15.66 -7.83
N CYS A 43 4.48 15.19 -7.51
CA CYS A 43 4.84 14.85 -6.13
C CYS A 43 4.86 16.08 -5.24
N ARG A 44 5.46 17.19 -5.71
CA ARG A 44 5.43 18.47 -4.99
C ARG A 44 4.02 19.03 -4.85
N LEU A 45 3.15 18.80 -5.85
CA LEU A 45 1.76 19.24 -5.83
C LEU A 45 0.87 18.46 -4.84
N LEU A 46 1.34 17.38 -4.22
CA LEU A 46 0.61 16.68 -3.14
C LEU A 46 0.37 17.59 -1.92
N ILE A 47 1.20 18.62 -1.73
CA ILE A 47 1.03 19.61 -0.66
C ILE A 47 0.63 20.99 -1.19
N SER A 48 0.02 21.05 -2.39
CA SER A 48 -0.54 22.30 -2.92
C SER A 48 -1.63 22.83 -1.99
N GLU A 49 -1.79 24.14 -1.84
CA GLU A 49 -2.86 24.74 -1.03
C GLU A 49 -4.27 24.45 -1.61
N THR A 50 -4.34 24.20 -2.93
CA THR A 50 -5.59 23.92 -3.63
C THR A 50 -5.96 22.43 -3.56
N VAL A 51 -7.11 22.13 -2.94
CA VAL A 51 -7.65 20.75 -2.82
C VAL A 51 -7.74 20.05 -4.18
N ARG A 52 -8.26 20.73 -5.20
CA ARG A 52 -8.37 20.17 -6.57
C ARG A 52 -7.00 19.71 -7.10
N THR A 53 -5.97 20.54 -6.96
CA THR A 53 -4.61 20.23 -7.40
C THR A 53 -4.05 19.03 -6.63
N ARG A 54 -4.29 18.93 -5.32
CA ARG A 54 -3.87 17.77 -4.52
C ARG A 54 -4.56 16.48 -4.96
N LYS A 55 -5.88 16.50 -5.24
CA LYS A 55 -6.62 15.34 -5.76
C LYS A 55 -6.10 14.88 -7.14
N SER A 56 -5.76 15.83 -8.01
CA SER A 56 -5.10 15.55 -9.29
C SER A 56 -3.71 14.93 -9.11
N ALA A 57 -2.89 15.53 -8.24
CA ALA A 57 -1.56 15.03 -7.89
C ALA A 57 -1.59 13.62 -7.29
N LEU A 58 -2.54 13.37 -6.39
CA LEU A 58 -2.78 12.06 -5.79
C LEU A 58 -3.07 11.01 -6.85
N THR A 59 -3.91 11.34 -7.84
CA THR A 59 -4.23 10.45 -8.96
C THR A 59 -3.01 10.12 -9.81
N VAL A 60 -2.19 11.13 -10.14
CA VAL A 60 -0.97 10.96 -10.93
C VAL A 60 0.08 10.14 -10.19
N ILE A 61 0.40 10.50 -8.94
CA ILE A 61 1.44 9.84 -8.16
C ILE A 61 1.08 8.41 -7.83
N THR A 62 -0.16 8.16 -7.40
CA THR A 62 -0.60 6.78 -7.18
C THR A 62 -0.49 5.99 -8.48
N SER A 63 -0.91 6.53 -9.62
CA SER A 63 -0.82 5.86 -10.93
C SER A 63 0.62 5.57 -11.34
N TRP A 64 1.54 6.51 -11.15
CA TRP A 64 2.98 6.31 -11.35
C TRP A 64 3.51 5.18 -10.47
N GLN A 65 3.20 5.20 -9.16
CA GLN A 65 3.64 4.14 -8.25
C GLN A 65 3.10 2.76 -8.65
N LYS A 66 1.92 2.70 -9.28
CA LYS A 66 1.34 1.46 -9.83
C LYS A 66 2.10 0.97 -11.07
N ILE A 67 2.58 1.87 -11.92
CA ILE A 67 3.41 1.55 -13.08
C ILE A 67 4.77 1.01 -12.62
N VAL A 68 5.44 1.70 -11.70
CA VAL A 68 6.75 1.31 -11.15
C VAL A 68 6.66 0.23 -10.05
N LYS A 69 5.57 -0.54 -10.04
CA LYS A 69 5.33 -1.56 -9.01
C LYS A 69 6.43 -2.63 -9.05
N ILE A 70 7.01 -2.91 -7.88
CA ILE A 70 7.89 -4.05 -7.68
C ILE A 70 7.15 -5.37 -7.95
N LYS A 71 7.70 -6.18 -8.86
CA LYS A 71 7.18 -7.51 -9.19
C LYS A 71 7.60 -8.50 -8.11
N ALA A 72 6.62 -9.16 -7.49
CA ALA A 72 6.88 -10.21 -6.52
C ALA A 72 7.45 -11.46 -7.20
N VAL A 73 8.48 -12.04 -6.61
CA VAL A 73 9.03 -13.33 -7.03
C VAL A 73 8.04 -14.43 -6.65
N LYS A 74 7.79 -15.35 -7.57
CA LYS A 74 6.90 -16.49 -7.35
C LYS A 74 7.67 -17.79 -7.56
N GLN A 75 7.33 -18.81 -6.79
CA GLN A 75 7.89 -20.15 -6.91
C GLN A 75 6.77 -21.17 -7.10
N LEU A 76 7.09 -22.30 -7.77
CA LEU A 76 6.14 -23.39 -7.91
C LEU A 76 5.82 -23.96 -6.52
N TYR A 77 4.54 -24.05 -6.19
CA TYR A 77 4.08 -24.67 -4.96
C TYR A 77 3.86 -26.17 -5.20
N PRO A 78 4.45 -27.06 -4.39
CA PRO A 78 4.30 -28.50 -4.56
C PRO A 78 2.87 -28.92 -4.14
N LEU A 79 1.98 -28.99 -5.11
CA LEU A 79 0.60 -29.45 -4.91
C LEU A 79 0.60 -30.94 -4.57
N ARG A 80 0.26 -31.29 -3.33
CA ARG A 80 0.09 -32.67 -2.88
C ARG A 80 -1.38 -33.05 -3.07
N GLN A 81 -1.71 -33.63 -4.22
CA GLN A 81 -3.06 -34.11 -4.53
C GLN A 81 -3.35 -35.41 -3.77
N ILE A 82 -3.64 -35.29 -2.47
CA ILE A 82 -3.87 -36.44 -1.58
C ILE A 82 -5.30 -36.98 -1.74
N VAL A 83 -6.27 -36.11 -2.06
CA VAL A 83 -7.69 -36.45 -2.17
C VAL A 83 -8.07 -36.66 -3.63
N PRO A 84 -8.81 -37.72 -3.99
CA PRO A 84 -9.23 -37.97 -5.38
C PRO A 84 -10.18 -36.87 -5.87
N ASN A 85 -10.23 -36.65 -7.19
CA ASN A 85 -11.16 -35.72 -7.83
C ASN A 85 -10.99 -34.25 -7.39
N THR A 86 -9.77 -33.83 -7.05
CA THR A 86 -9.44 -32.46 -6.62
C THR A 86 -8.53 -31.72 -7.60
N SER A 87 -8.32 -32.27 -8.79
CA SER A 87 -7.39 -31.76 -9.81
C SER A 87 -8.14 -31.12 -10.98
N PRO A 88 -7.46 -30.49 -11.95
CA PRO A 88 -8.10 -30.04 -13.18
C PRO A 88 -8.82 -31.21 -13.86
N GLY A 89 -10.06 -30.98 -14.29
CA GLY A 89 -10.91 -32.04 -14.86
C GLY A 89 -11.72 -32.83 -13.82
N ALA A 90 -11.80 -32.36 -12.58
CA ALA A 90 -12.67 -32.94 -11.57
C ALA A 90 -14.14 -33.02 -12.06
N LYS A 91 -14.78 -34.16 -11.81
CA LYS A 91 -16.17 -34.45 -12.20
C LYS A 91 -17.10 -34.27 -11.01
N TRP A 92 -18.31 -33.76 -11.23
CA TRP A 92 -19.30 -33.70 -10.16
C TRP A 92 -19.72 -35.11 -9.71
N PRO A 93 -19.90 -35.37 -8.40
CA PRO A 93 -19.79 -34.41 -7.30
C PRO A 93 -18.35 -34.16 -6.80
N ILE A 94 -17.96 -32.89 -6.67
CA ILE A 94 -16.64 -32.48 -6.15
C ILE A 94 -16.73 -32.27 -4.64
N LYS A 95 -15.80 -32.85 -3.88
CA LYS A 95 -15.69 -32.61 -2.44
C LYS A 95 -15.06 -31.24 -2.17
N TYR A 96 -15.87 -30.26 -1.80
CA TYR A 96 -15.42 -28.92 -1.41
C TYR A 96 -15.24 -28.81 0.12
N GLY A 97 -14.60 -27.73 0.56
CA GLY A 97 -14.38 -27.43 1.98
C GLY A 97 -13.01 -27.85 2.51
N ILE A 98 -12.94 -28.10 3.82
CA ILE A 98 -11.70 -28.49 4.51
C ILE A 98 -11.37 -29.95 4.20
N ARG A 99 -10.17 -30.17 3.67
CA ARG A 99 -9.66 -31.47 3.20
C ARG A 99 -8.22 -31.67 3.63
N LYS A 100 -7.75 -32.91 3.58
CA LYS A 100 -6.37 -33.26 3.99
C LYS A 100 -5.27 -32.60 3.14
N ASP A 101 -5.58 -32.25 1.89
CA ASP A 101 -4.65 -31.62 0.95
C ASP A 101 -4.57 -30.09 1.13
N ASN A 102 -5.65 -29.46 1.61
CA ASN A 102 -5.72 -28.01 1.83
C ASN A 102 -5.69 -27.59 3.32
N CYS A 103 -5.72 -28.52 4.27
CA CYS A 103 -5.71 -28.20 5.70
C CYS A 103 -4.48 -27.40 6.15
N GLN A 104 -3.34 -27.61 5.50
CA GLN A 104 -2.11 -26.83 5.71
C GLN A 104 -2.23 -25.34 5.36
N LEU A 105 -3.29 -24.94 4.64
CA LEU A 105 -3.58 -23.53 4.32
C LEU A 105 -4.43 -22.85 5.40
N ILE A 106 -5.01 -23.63 6.32
CA ILE A 106 -5.81 -23.10 7.41
C ILE A 106 -4.84 -22.65 8.48
N GLU A 107 -4.94 -21.38 8.86
CA GLU A 107 -4.11 -20.80 9.90
C GLU A 107 -4.56 -21.34 11.27
N ASP A 108 -3.61 -21.94 12.00
CA ASP A 108 -3.77 -22.32 13.40
C ASP A 108 -2.87 -21.40 14.24
N MET A 109 -3.39 -20.92 15.38
CA MET A 109 -2.64 -20.08 16.32
C MET A 109 -1.33 -20.73 16.78
N GLN A 110 -1.28 -22.07 16.85
CA GLN A 110 -0.07 -22.80 17.23
C GLN A 110 0.99 -22.85 16.11
N THR A 111 0.58 -22.57 14.88
CA THR A 111 1.43 -22.67 13.67
C THR A 111 1.91 -21.31 13.15
N ILE A 112 1.56 -20.21 13.85
CA ILE A 112 1.98 -18.86 13.47
C ILE A 112 3.50 -18.75 13.64
N PRO A 113 4.26 -18.46 12.56
CA PRO A 113 5.71 -18.37 12.64
C PRO A 113 6.18 -17.33 13.63
N GLN A 114 7.04 -17.73 14.58
CA GLN A 114 7.65 -16.86 15.58
C GLN A 114 9.14 -16.59 15.31
N THR A 115 9.73 -17.32 14.36
CA THR A 115 11.14 -17.19 13.99
C THR A 115 11.31 -16.83 12.51
N PRO A 116 12.42 -16.16 12.13
CA PRO A 116 12.75 -15.91 10.74
C PRO A 116 12.80 -17.18 9.89
N GLU A 117 13.26 -18.29 10.45
CA GLU A 117 13.38 -19.59 9.78
C GLU A 117 11.99 -20.15 9.44
N GLU A 118 11.09 -20.19 10.43
CA GLU A 118 9.69 -20.61 10.24
C GLU A 118 8.99 -19.71 9.23
N TYR A 119 9.14 -18.38 9.36
CA TYR A 119 8.50 -17.40 8.49
C TYR A 119 8.92 -17.58 7.01
N ASN A 120 10.17 -17.97 6.77
CA ASN A 120 10.67 -18.25 5.42
C ASN A 120 10.36 -19.67 4.92
N SER A 121 9.97 -20.59 5.81
CA SER A 121 9.52 -21.94 5.44
C SER A 121 8.03 -21.99 5.12
N THR A 122 7.25 -21.09 5.72
CA THR A 122 5.79 -21.01 5.55
C THR A 122 5.42 -20.46 4.17
N SER A 123 4.39 -21.06 3.57
CA SER A 123 3.86 -20.63 2.27
C SER A 123 2.61 -19.78 2.46
N TYR A 124 2.66 -18.52 2.04
CA TYR A 124 1.55 -17.57 2.17
C TYR A 124 0.73 -17.46 0.88
N PHE A 125 -0.58 -17.67 0.99
CA PHE A 125 -1.49 -17.65 -0.15
C PHE A 125 -2.34 -16.38 -0.12
N THR A 126 -2.22 -15.53 -1.13
CA THR A 126 -3.01 -14.28 -1.20
C THR A 126 -4.43 -14.49 -1.71
N LYS A 127 -4.70 -15.62 -2.38
CA LYS A 127 -5.98 -15.93 -3.00
C LYS A 127 -6.66 -17.02 -2.18
N TRP A 128 -7.68 -16.62 -1.41
CA TRP A 128 -8.40 -17.49 -0.48
C TRP A 128 -9.16 -18.65 -1.16
N HIS A 129 -9.55 -18.50 -2.43
CA HIS A 129 -10.32 -19.51 -3.16
C HIS A 129 -9.47 -20.70 -3.66
N ILE A 130 -8.14 -20.61 -3.61
CA ILE A 130 -7.26 -21.64 -4.18
C ILE A 130 -7.29 -22.89 -3.32
N GLY A 131 -7.59 -24.03 -3.94
CA GLY A 131 -7.69 -25.29 -3.22
C GLY A 131 -8.98 -25.41 -2.41
N TRP A 132 -9.97 -24.52 -2.54
CA TRP A 132 -11.25 -24.69 -1.84
C TRP A 132 -12.12 -25.79 -2.48
N ASN A 133 -12.26 -25.79 -3.80
CA ASN A 133 -12.97 -26.85 -4.54
C ASN A 133 -11.98 -27.82 -5.18
N THR A 134 -11.05 -27.28 -5.97
CA THR A 134 -10.01 -28.03 -6.69
C THR A 134 -8.71 -27.23 -6.73
N TRP A 135 -7.63 -27.91 -7.09
CA TRP A 135 -6.33 -27.34 -7.37
C TRP A 135 -6.16 -27.07 -8.87
N PRO A 136 -5.44 -25.99 -9.25
CA PRO A 136 -5.02 -25.80 -10.63
C PRO A 136 -3.95 -26.85 -11.01
N ALA A 137 -3.66 -26.98 -12.31
CA ALA A 137 -2.61 -27.89 -12.79
C ALA A 137 -1.25 -27.51 -12.20
N GLU A 138 -0.96 -26.21 -12.22
CA GLU A 138 0.22 -25.61 -11.62
C GLU A 138 -0.21 -24.43 -10.76
N PHE A 139 0.43 -24.30 -9.60
CA PHE A 139 0.25 -23.13 -8.75
C PHE A 139 1.59 -22.48 -8.43
N LYS A 140 1.68 -21.18 -8.70
CA LYS A 140 2.85 -20.36 -8.34
C LYS A 140 2.49 -19.50 -7.13
N ALA A 141 2.95 -19.92 -5.95
CA ALA A 141 2.83 -19.17 -4.71
C ALA A 141 3.88 -18.04 -4.66
N LEU A 142 3.72 -17.10 -3.73
CA LEU A 142 4.77 -16.13 -3.44
C LEU A 142 6.01 -16.88 -2.92
N ALA A 143 7.18 -16.52 -3.44
CA ALA A 143 8.42 -16.99 -2.86
C ALA A 143 8.59 -16.41 -1.44
N PRO A 144 9.30 -17.10 -0.54
CA PRO A 144 9.58 -16.65 0.81
C PRO A 144 10.12 -15.21 0.84
N PRO A 145 9.84 -14.44 1.91
CA PRO A 145 10.27 -13.04 1.99
C PRO A 145 11.78 -12.83 1.83
N LYS A 146 12.63 -13.78 2.26
CA LYS A 146 14.09 -13.75 1.97
C LYS A 146 14.44 -13.67 0.47
N ASN A 147 13.59 -14.20 -0.40
CA ASN A 147 13.79 -14.19 -1.85
C ASN A 147 13.20 -12.93 -2.51
N GLN A 148 12.43 -12.11 -1.77
CA GLN A 148 11.82 -10.87 -2.25
C GLN A 148 12.78 -9.68 -2.12
N LYS A 149 13.98 -9.77 -2.73
CA LYS A 149 15.03 -8.74 -2.60
C LYS A 149 14.54 -7.34 -2.97
N ALA A 150 13.84 -7.20 -4.08
CA ALA A 150 13.36 -5.91 -4.57
C ALA A 150 12.39 -5.22 -3.59
N ALA A 151 11.57 -5.97 -2.84
CA ALA A 151 10.66 -5.41 -1.83
C ALA A 151 11.37 -5.01 -0.53
N ASN A 152 12.63 -5.43 -0.36
CA ASN A 152 13.41 -5.28 0.87
C ASN A 152 14.71 -4.48 0.68
N ARG A 153 14.87 -3.85 -0.49
CA ARG A 153 16.02 -3.04 -0.89
C ARG A 153 16.22 -1.81 -0.01
N SER A 154 17.46 -1.34 0.03
CA SER A 154 17.88 -0.11 0.69
C SER A 154 17.64 1.13 -0.20
N PRO A 155 17.65 2.36 0.36
CA PRO A 155 17.48 3.57 -0.43
C PRO A 155 18.57 3.79 -1.49
N ASP A 156 19.75 3.19 -1.28
CA ASP A 156 20.87 3.26 -2.23
C ASP A 156 20.59 2.51 -3.54
N GLU A 157 19.73 1.50 -3.49
CA GLU A 157 19.31 0.65 -4.62
C GLU A 157 18.08 1.21 -5.36
N PHE A 158 17.55 2.35 -4.94
CA PHE A 158 16.47 3.03 -5.65
C PHE A 158 16.94 3.59 -6.99
N ASP A 159 16.04 3.60 -7.97
CA ASP A 159 16.32 4.26 -9.25
C ASP A 159 16.46 5.80 -9.06
N PRO A 160 17.06 6.53 -10.02
CA PRO A 160 17.27 7.97 -9.87
C PRO A 160 16.00 8.78 -9.61
N LEU A 161 14.87 8.38 -10.19
CA LEU A 161 13.58 9.06 -9.98
C LEU A 161 13.00 8.71 -8.60
N GLU A 162 13.02 7.44 -8.22
CA GLU A 162 12.63 6.95 -6.90
C GLU A 162 13.42 7.67 -5.81
N LYS A 163 14.72 7.90 -5.99
CA LYS A 163 15.55 8.70 -5.06
C LYS A 163 15.08 10.14 -4.95
N LYS A 164 14.76 10.80 -6.08
CA LYS A 164 14.20 12.16 -6.07
C LYS A 164 12.86 12.21 -5.33
N ILE A 165 11.94 11.29 -5.62
CA ILE A 165 10.63 11.23 -4.97
C ILE A 165 10.76 10.90 -3.48
N TYR A 166 11.63 9.95 -3.13
CA TYR A 166 11.94 9.63 -1.75
C TYR A 166 12.47 10.85 -1.03
N ALA A 167 13.45 11.57 -1.59
CA ALA A 167 13.98 12.79 -1.00
C ALA A 167 12.91 13.87 -0.75
N ILE A 168 11.95 14.06 -1.67
CA ILE A 168 10.84 15.02 -1.50
C ILE A 168 10.01 14.72 -0.25
N PHE A 169 9.68 13.44 0.01
CA PHE A 169 8.93 13.08 1.22
C PHE A 169 9.69 13.40 2.52
N PHE A 170 11.02 13.38 2.47
CA PHE A 170 11.91 13.68 3.60
C PHE A 170 12.27 15.17 3.69
N GLU A 171 11.79 16.02 2.78
CA GLU A 171 11.96 17.46 2.90
C GLU A 171 11.28 18.00 4.17
N PRO A 172 11.88 18.99 4.85
CA PRO A 172 11.30 19.57 6.05
C PRO A 172 9.84 20.03 5.82
N ASN A 173 8.96 19.68 6.75
CA ASN A 173 7.52 20.01 6.73
C ASN A 173 6.70 19.38 5.60
N PHE A 174 7.28 18.61 4.66
CA PHE A 174 6.50 18.00 3.58
C PHE A 174 5.47 17.02 4.14
N MET A 175 5.93 16.07 4.96
CA MET A 175 5.06 15.08 5.59
C MET A 175 4.06 15.73 6.56
N ASP A 176 4.48 16.74 7.33
CA ASP A 176 3.57 17.49 8.22
C ASP A 176 2.40 18.14 7.45
N LYS A 177 2.72 18.82 6.34
CA LYS A 177 1.70 19.45 5.48
C LYS A 177 0.81 18.41 4.82
N LEU A 178 1.39 17.32 4.31
CA LEU A 178 0.64 16.22 3.69
C LEU A 178 -0.39 15.66 4.68
N ILE A 179 0.06 15.27 5.88
CA ILE A 179 -0.83 14.72 6.91
C ILE A 179 -1.91 15.73 7.32
N LYS A 180 -1.52 17.00 7.54
CA LYS A 180 -2.46 18.07 7.90
C LYS A 180 -3.55 18.25 6.84
N PHE A 181 -3.17 18.41 5.57
CA PHE A 181 -4.17 18.61 4.52
C PHE A 181 -5.10 17.41 4.36
N TYR A 182 -4.53 16.20 4.35
CA TYR A 182 -5.30 14.99 4.08
C TYR A 182 -6.22 14.60 5.24
N SER A 183 -5.94 15.08 6.46
CA SER A 183 -6.86 14.95 7.61
C SER A 183 -8.05 15.91 7.58
N LEU A 184 -8.00 16.99 6.78
CA LEU A 184 -8.97 18.09 6.78
C LEU A 184 -9.84 18.17 5.52
N GLU A 185 -9.54 17.38 4.49
CA GLU A 185 -10.15 17.51 3.16
C GLU A 185 -11.60 17.04 3.04
N GLU A 186 -11.99 16.11 3.89
CA GLU A 186 -13.33 15.55 3.86
C GLU A 186 -14.30 16.40 4.71
N LYS A 187 -15.58 16.34 4.30
CA LYS A 187 -16.61 17.12 4.98
C LYS A 187 -16.92 16.44 6.31
N LYS A 188 -16.61 17.15 7.40
CA LYS A 188 -16.97 16.77 8.76
C LYS A 188 -18.42 16.23 8.84
N GLY A 189 -18.59 15.05 9.43
CA GLY A 189 -19.89 14.35 9.51
C GLY A 189 -20.24 13.48 8.30
N ASN A 190 -19.35 13.41 7.30
CA ASN A 190 -19.40 12.45 6.19
C ASN A 190 -17.98 11.96 5.85
N ASP A 191 -17.08 11.91 6.84
CA ASP A 191 -15.72 11.44 6.64
C ASP A 191 -15.76 9.92 6.50
N SER A 192 -15.60 9.45 5.27
CA SER A 192 -15.54 8.02 4.95
C SER A 192 -14.15 7.67 4.43
N PHE A 193 -13.78 6.40 4.54
CA PHE A 193 -12.48 5.92 4.09
C PHE A 193 -12.19 6.35 2.64
N VAL A 194 -11.13 7.15 2.45
CA VAL A 194 -10.73 7.67 1.15
C VAL A 194 -9.75 6.69 0.50
N GLU A 195 -10.25 5.91 -0.45
CA GLU A 195 -9.46 4.89 -1.15
C GLU A 195 -8.16 5.46 -1.75
N MET A 196 -8.20 6.67 -2.30
CA MET A 196 -7.04 7.28 -2.95
C MET A 196 -5.90 7.62 -1.97
N ASN A 197 -6.23 8.02 -0.74
CA ASN A 197 -5.25 8.29 0.30
C ASN A 197 -4.60 6.97 0.75
N TYR A 198 -5.41 5.97 1.03
CA TYR A 198 -4.95 4.61 1.29
C TYR A 198 -4.02 4.12 0.17
N GLN A 199 -4.41 4.29 -1.10
CA GLN A 199 -3.59 3.87 -2.24
C GLN A 199 -2.23 4.58 -2.29
N LEU A 200 -2.14 5.86 -1.90
CA LEU A 200 -0.87 6.59 -1.81
C LEU A 200 0.05 5.92 -0.79
N PHE A 201 -0.40 5.79 0.46
CA PHE A 201 0.43 5.24 1.52
C PHE A 201 0.77 3.77 1.29
N TYR A 202 -0.22 2.95 0.88
CA TYR A 202 0.00 1.56 0.46
C TYR A 202 1.12 1.44 -0.57
N ARG A 203 1.09 2.29 -1.60
CA ARG A 203 2.06 2.25 -2.70
C ARG A 203 3.41 2.83 -2.30
N CYS A 204 3.47 3.84 -1.43
CA CYS A 204 4.72 4.31 -0.82
C CYS A 204 5.41 3.19 -0.04
N PHE A 205 4.69 2.55 0.91
CA PHE A 205 5.22 1.42 1.66
C PHE A 205 5.60 0.26 0.73
N ARG A 206 4.81 -0.05 -0.29
CA ARG A 206 5.15 -1.14 -1.22
C ARG A 206 6.42 -0.86 -2.02
N ASN A 207 6.62 0.36 -2.50
CA ASN A 207 7.69 0.68 -3.44
C ASN A 207 9.00 1.09 -2.74
N PHE A 208 8.92 1.85 -1.65
CA PHE A 208 10.07 2.25 -0.83
C PHE A 208 10.36 1.28 0.32
N GLY A 209 9.41 0.40 0.63
CA GLY A 209 9.57 -0.61 1.67
C GLY A 209 9.53 -0.04 3.08
N PHE A 210 10.17 -0.75 4.00
CA PHE A 210 10.23 -0.39 5.42
C PHE A 210 10.96 0.95 5.67
N THR A 211 11.80 1.43 4.76
CA THR A 211 12.54 2.70 4.95
C THR A 211 11.64 3.93 4.93
N PHE A 212 10.40 3.79 4.46
CA PHE A 212 9.39 4.85 4.54
C PHE A 212 8.69 4.89 5.92
N PHE A 213 8.73 3.80 6.68
CA PHE A 213 8.04 3.70 7.97
C PHE A 213 8.54 4.70 9.03
N PRO A 214 9.86 4.90 9.25
CA PRO A 214 10.35 5.87 10.23
C PRO A 214 9.87 7.31 9.99
N LEU A 215 9.64 7.68 8.73
CA LEU A 215 9.10 8.99 8.36
C LEU A 215 7.63 9.13 8.78
N VAL A 216 6.82 8.10 8.58
CA VAL A 216 5.36 8.13 8.83
C VAL A 216 5.02 7.87 10.30
N GLN A 217 5.81 7.03 10.97
CA GLN A 217 5.58 6.57 12.35
C GLN A 217 5.24 7.70 13.35
N PRO A 218 6.02 8.80 13.46
CA PRO A 218 5.72 9.85 14.45
C PRO A 218 4.43 10.61 14.16
N HIS A 219 4.04 10.74 12.88
CA HIS A 219 2.75 11.35 12.53
C HIS A 219 1.60 10.40 12.83
N LEU A 220 1.79 9.11 12.54
CA LEU A 220 0.78 8.10 12.79
C LEU A 220 0.49 7.93 14.29
N ASP A 221 1.51 8.03 15.15
CA ASP A 221 1.34 8.07 16.61
C ASP A 221 0.42 9.22 17.06
N LYS A 222 0.56 10.40 16.45
CA LYS A 222 -0.31 11.56 16.73
C LYS A 222 -1.74 11.34 16.22
N LEU A 223 -1.89 10.81 15.01
CA LEU A 223 -3.20 10.57 14.39
C LEU A 223 -4.02 9.52 15.17
N ILE A 224 -3.38 8.40 15.54
CA ILE A 224 -3.98 7.31 16.33
C ILE A 224 -4.45 7.82 17.71
N ALA A 225 -3.67 8.71 18.34
CA ALA A 225 -4.02 9.28 19.64
C ALA A 225 -5.11 10.38 19.56
N SER A 226 -5.46 10.83 18.36
CA SER A 226 -6.44 11.89 18.17
C SER A 226 -7.87 11.39 18.34
N LYS A 227 -8.76 12.32 18.71
CA LYS A 227 -10.22 12.11 18.75
C LYS A 227 -10.94 12.73 17.55
N LYS A 228 -10.21 13.35 16.61
CA LYS A 228 -10.84 13.98 15.45
C LYS A 228 -11.11 12.93 14.38
N GLU A 229 -12.34 12.90 13.89
CA GLU A 229 -12.83 12.00 12.83
C GLU A 229 -11.87 11.93 11.64
N GLY A 230 -11.56 13.06 11.00
CA GLY A 230 -10.63 13.11 9.86
C GLY A 230 -9.19 12.67 10.14
N GLU A 231 -8.70 12.81 11.38
CA GLU A 231 -7.37 12.32 11.77
C GLU A 231 -7.37 10.80 11.99
N GLN A 232 -8.42 10.26 12.61
CA GLN A 232 -8.60 8.81 12.78
C GLN A 232 -8.86 8.09 11.45
N ARG A 233 -9.65 8.70 10.55
CA ARG A 233 -9.84 8.23 9.17
C ARG A 233 -8.50 8.14 8.45
N LEU A 234 -7.70 9.21 8.49
CA LEU A 234 -6.38 9.18 7.84
C LEU A 234 -5.46 8.13 8.50
N ALA A 235 -5.54 7.95 9.81
CA ALA A 235 -4.81 6.88 10.50
C ALA A 235 -5.20 5.48 9.96
N SER A 236 -6.50 5.21 9.78
CA SER A 236 -6.99 3.92 9.27
C SER A 236 -6.53 3.67 7.83
N GLU A 237 -6.51 4.71 6.99
CA GLU A 237 -5.99 4.67 5.62
C GLU A 237 -4.50 4.32 5.57
N ILE A 238 -3.69 4.97 6.41
CA ILE A 238 -2.23 4.74 6.49
C ILE A 238 -1.95 3.34 7.04
N VAL A 239 -2.60 2.93 8.13
CA VAL A 239 -2.43 1.60 8.75
C VAL A 239 -2.82 0.50 7.78
N SER A 240 -3.94 0.64 7.07
CA SER A 240 -4.37 -0.30 6.03
C SER A 240 -3.31 -0.43 4.93
N GLY A 241 -2.73 0.71 4.51
CA GLY A 241 -1.64 0.74 3.55
C GLY A 241 -0.39 0.02 4.04
N LEU A 242 0.00 0.24 5.29
CA LEU A 242 1.16 -0.38 5.92
C LEU A 242 1.02 -1.91 5.99
N ILE A 243 -0.10 -2.39 6.52
CA ILE A 243 -0.37 -3.83 6.67
C ILE A 243 -0.34 -4.52 5.30
N LEU A 244 -1.07 -4.00 4.31
CA LEU A 244 -1.15 -4.62 2.99
C LEU A 244 0.16 -4.55 2.19
N ALA A 245 0.99 -3.55 2.44
CA ALA A 245 2.31 -3.44 1.83
C ALA A 245 3.34 -4.40 2.44
N SER A 246 3.21 -4.71 3.73
CA SER A 246 4.18 -5.53 4.49
C SER A 246 4.24 -7.00 4.08
N LYS A 247 3.32 -7.48 3.23
CA LYS A 247 3.20 -8.89 2.81
C LYS A 247 4.46 -9.51 2.16
N LEU A 248 5.40 -8.69 1.67
CA LEU A 248 6.65 -9.14 1.03
C LEU A 248 7.88 -8.80 1.88
N TRP A 249 7.70 -8.22 3.06
CA TRP A 249 8.80 -7.77 3.91
C TRP A 249 9.37 -8.94 4.72
N THR A 250 10.64 -8.83 5.09
CA THR A 250 11.29 -9.81 5.96
C THR A 250 10.66 -9.84 7.35
N TYR A 251 10.83 -10.97 8.04
CA TYR A 251 10.27 -11.19 9.38
C TYR A 251 10.57 -10.04 10.33
N ASP A 252 11.83 -9.60 10.44
CA ASP A 252 12.23 -8.57 11.39
C ASP A 252 11.49 -7.24 11.18
N LYS A 253 11.26 -6.88 9.92
CA LYS A 253 10.53 -5.66 9.54
C LYS A 253 9.05 -5.77 9.92
N VAL A 254 8.42 -6.91 9.61
CA VAL A 254 7.03 -7.18 9.96
C VAL A 254 6.86 -7.24 11.47
N HIS A 255 7.75 -7.94 12.18
CA HIS A 255 7.75 -8.06 13.63
C HIS A 255 7.86 -6.69 14.30
N THR A 256 8.76 -5.82 13.81
CA THR A 256 8.89 -4.45 14.32
C THR A 256 7.58 -3.66 14.21
N ILE A 257 6.89 -3.75 13.06
CA ILE A 257 5.60 -3.07 12.87
C ILE A 257 4.54 -3.66 13.78
N VAL A 258 4.45 -4.99 13.87
CA VAL A 258 3.43 -5.66 14.69
C VAL A 258 3.61 -5.30 16.17
N GLN A 259 4.84 -5.32 16.68
CA GLN A 259 5.13 -4.91 18.05
C GLN A 259 4.77 -3.44 18.32
N TRP A 260 5.00 -2.57 17.35
CA TRP A 260 4.63 -1.16 17.46
C TRP A 260 3.12 -0.94 17.34
N LEU A 261 2.46 -1.59 16.39
CA LEU A 261 1.05 -1.36 16.02
C LEU A 261 0.08 -2.02 16.98
N ARG A 262 0.38 -3.23 17.47
CA ARG A 262 -0.50 -4.01 18.37
C ARG A 262 -0.99 -3.22 19.58
N PRO A 263 -0.13 -2.65 20.46
CA PRO A 263 -0.60 -1.92 21.63
C PRO A 263 -1.40 -0.65 21.27
N ARG A 264 -1.10 -0.05 20.12
CA ARG A 264 -1.81 1.15 19.62
C ARG A 264 -3.21 0.81 19.16
N LEU A 265 -3.36 -0.25 18.38
CA LEU A 265 -4.66 -0.74 17.95
C LEU A 265 -5.50 -1.21 19.14
N THR A 266 -4.92 -1.95 20.09
CA THR A 266 -5.62 -2.34 21.33
C THR A 266 -6.18 -1.12 22.05
N LYS A 267 -5.36 -0.09 22.27
CA LYS A 267 -5.80 1.15 22.90
C LYS A 267 -6.88 1.88 22.09
N CYS A 268 -6.79 1.89 20.76
CA CYS A 268 -7.83 2.45 19.90
C CYS A 268 -9.15 1.69 20.08
N PHE A 269 -9.15 0.36 19.98
CA PHE A 269 -10.36 -0.45 20.14
C PHE A 269 -11.01 -0.29 21.52
N GLU A 270 -10.22 -0.10 22.58
CA GLU A 270 -10.72 0.20 23.93
C GLU A 270 -11.34 1.60 24.06
N THR A 271 -10.95 2.54 23.20
CA THR A 271 -11.38 3.95 23.25
C THR A 271 -12.34 4.33 22.12
N MET A 272 -12.75 3.36 21.29
CA MET A 272 -13.68 3.58 20.18
C MET A 272 -15.05 4.06 20.69
N THR A 273 -15.51 5.13 20.08
CA THR A 273 -16.87 5.69 20.20
C THR A 273 -17.70 5.27 18.98
N ASP A 274 -19.03 5.40 19.05
CA ASP A 274 -19.93 5.00 17.95
C ASP A 274 -19.58 5.66 16.59
N GLU A 275 -19.08 6.90 16.61
CA GLU A 275 -18.63 7.64 15.42
C GLU A 275 -17.33 7.09 14.81
N SER A 276 -16.45 6.48 15.61
CA SER A 276 -15.18 5.89 15.15
C SER A 276 -15.31 4.44 14.72
N GLY A 277 -16.40 3.75 15.09
CA GLY A 277 -16.75 2.41 14.58
C GLY A 277 -17.08 2.36 13.08
N LEU A 278 -17.66 3.44 12.55
CA LEU A 278 -18.14 3.49 11.16
C LEU A 278 -17.04 3.78 10.12
N SER A 279 -15.86 4.22 10.55
CA SER A 279 -14.74 4.58 9.66
C SER A 279 -13.64 3.51 9.57
N ILE A 280 -13.75 2.42 10.35
CA ILE A 280 -12.80 1.31 10.43
C ILE A 280 -13.35 0.00 9.82
N LEU A 281 -14.66 -0.09 9.58
CA LEU A 281 -15.34 -1.19 8.89
C LEU A 281 -15.73 -0.80 7.46
#